data_AF-A0A0Q9LLX4-F1
#
_entry.id   AF-A0A0Q9LLX4-F1
#
_cell.length_a   1.000
_cell.length_b   1.000
_cell.length_c   1.000
_cell.angle_alpha   90.00
_cell.angle_beta   90.00
_cell.angle_gamma   90.00
#
_symmetry.space_group_name_H-M   'P 1'
#
loop_
_entity.id
_entity.type
_entity.pdbx_description
1 polymer ?
#
loop_
_entity_poly.entity_id
_entity_poly.type
_entity_poly.pdbx_seq_one_letter_code
_entity_poly.pdbx_strand_id
1 'polypeptide(L)'
;MLTELAHARHLAQLGQLKEILDEAELATNLLEKSEAIPLHVLMAGFQEDSKGRDRFLHFSFLPLNDDEIVAIQLLQIYSTLPFHLQAGAREGVAALLLEVNTRLPIGHFGVNEEGEIHYRYVYSLSASRTFESDEVLEILTLFAYMCDMFGEHIELVASGEAKAEQVIQSLRS
;
A
#
# COMPACT_ATOMS: atom_id res chain seq x y z
N MET A 1 -22.62 0.79 -6.84
CA MET A 1 -22.49 0.54 -5.38
C MET A 1 -22.34 -0.95 -5.19
N LEU A 2 -21.45 -1.39 -4.31
CA LEU A 2 -21.29 -2.82 -4.02
C LEU A 2 -22.58 -3.40 -3.43
N THR A 3 -22.84 -4.68 -3.70
CA THR A 3 -23.95 -5.38 -3.08
C THR A 3 -23.60 -5.78 -1.64
N GLU A 4 -24.60 -6.00 -0.78
CA GLU A 4 -24.34 -6.53 0.57
C GLU A 4 -23.64 -7.90 0.55
N LEU A 5 -23.91 -8.71 -0.49
CA LEU A 5 -23.21 -9.98 -0.70
C LEU A 5 -21.71 -9.76 -0.99
N ALA A 6 -21.35 -8.77 -1.82
CA ALA A 6 -19.97 -8.43 -2.10
C ALA A 6 -19.25 -7.91 -0.83
N HIS A 7 -19.93 -7.10 -0.02
CA HIS A 7 -19.40 -6.66 1.28
C HIS A 7 -19.14 -7.83 2.23
N ALA A 8 -20.10 -8.73 2.39
CA ALA A 8 -19.94 -9.93 3.22
C ALA A 8 -18.77 -10.80 2.76
N ARG A 9 -18.61 -10.98 1.44
CA ARG A 9 -17.47 -11.71 0.86
C ARG A 9 -16.14 -11.03 1.17
N HIS A 10 -16.03 -9.72 0.96
CA HIS A 10 -14.82 -8.96 1.26
C HIS A 10 -14.47 -9.02 2.75
N LEU A 11 -15.46 -8.92 3.63
CA LEU A 11 -15.24 -9.03 5.08
C LEU A 11 -14.72 -10.43 5.45
N ALA A 12 -15.31 -11.48 4.91
CA ALA A 12 -14.85 -12.85 5.17
C ALA A 12 -13.41 -13.08 4.68
N GLN A 13 -13.06 -12.58 3.50
CA GLN A 13 -11.70 -12.69 2.95
C GLN A 13 -10.69 -11.89 3.76
N LEU A 14 -11.03 -10.67 4.20
CA LEU A 14 -10.17 -9.91 5.11
C LEU A 14 -10.03 -10.61 6.47
N GLY A 15 -11.05 -11.33 6.93
CA GLY A 15 -10.96 -12.21 8.10
C GLY A 15 -9.93 -13.33 7.91
N GLN A 16 -9.93 -14.01 6.76
CA GLN A 16 -8.92 -15.03 6.44
C GLN A 16 -7.51 -14.43 6.38
N LEU A 17 -7.36 -13.27 5.73
CA LEU A 17 -6.08 -12.58 5.70
C LEU A 17 -5.61 -12.19 7.10
N LYS A 18 -6.53 -11.74 7.96
CA LYS A 18 -6.23 -11.43 9.37
C LYS A 18 -5.63 -12.64 10.09
N GLU A 19 -6.22 -13.82 9.93
CA GLU A 19 -5.72 -15.06 10.55
C GLU A 19 -4.28 -15.36 10.11
N ILE A 20 -3.99 -15.26 8.81
CA ILE A 20 -2.63 -15.46 8.26
C ILE A 20 -1.62 -14.47 8.88
N LEU A 21 -2.01 -13.19 9.02
CA LEU A 21 -1.13 -12.16 9.57
C LEU A 21 -0.94 -12.31 11.09
N ASP A 22 -1.99 -12.72 11.82
CA ASP A 22 -1.90 -13.01 13.25
C ASP A 22 -0.96 -14.21 13.52
N GLU A 23 -1.03 -15.26 12.70
CA GLU A 23 -0.11 -16.40 12.75
C GLU A 23 1.34 -16.01 12.48
N ALA A 24 1.55 -14.97 11.65
CA ALA A 24 2.85 -14.35 11.41
C ALA A 24 3.26 -13.32 12.48
N GLU A 25 2.55 -13.26 13.61
CA GLU A 25 2.79 -12.38 14.76
C GLU A 25 2.67 -10.88 14.43
N LEU A 26 1.95 -10.51 13.37
CA LEU A 26 1.64 -9.12 13.04
C LEU A 26 0.42 -8.64 13.83
N ALA A 27 0.53 -7.48 14.47
CA ALA A 27 -0.63 -6.88 15.14
C ALA A 27 -1.67 -6.43 14.10
N THR A 28 -2.88 -6.96 14.15
CA THR A 28 -3.95 -6.64 13.20
C THR A 28 -5.20 -6.04 13.83
N ASN A 29 -5.92 -5.23 13.07
CA ASN A 29 -7.23 -4.68 13.44
C ASN A 29 -8.15 -4.63 12.21
N LEU A 30 -9.29 -5.30 12.27
CA LEU A 30 -10.27 -5.32 11.18
C LEU A 30 -11.37 -4.29 11.45
N LEU A 31 -11.44 -3.27 10.59
CA LEU A 31 -12.45 -2.23 10.61
C LEU A 31 -13.56 -2.59 9.62
N GLU A 32 -14.79 -2.71 10.12
CA GLU A 32 -15.95 -2.92 9.27
C GLU A 32 -16.41 -1.63 8.58
N LYS A 33 -17.13 -1.78 7.46
CA LYS A 33 -17.71 -0.63 6.75
C LYS A 33 -18.63 0.17 7.68
N SER A 34 -18.61 1.47 7.53
CA SER A 34 -19.42 2.44 8.26
C SER A 34 -19.75 3.63 7.36
N GLU A 35 -20.52 4.60 7.85
CA GLU A 35 -20.75 5.84 7.11
C GLU A 35 -19.46 6.64 6.85
N ALA A 36 -18.50 6.56 7.78
CA ALA A 36 -17.20 7.23 7.64
C ALA A 36 -16.21 6.45 6.77
N ILE A 37 -16.31 5.11 6.76
CA ILE A 37 -15.41 4.22 6.01
C ILE A 37 -16.27 3.31 5.14
N PRO A 38 -16.46 3.60 3.85
CA PRO A 38 -17.45 2.89 3.02
C PRO A 38 -17.05 1.45 2.67
N LEU A 39 -15.83 1.02 3.02
CA LEU A 39 -15.27 -0.30 2.75
C LEU A 39 -14.76 -0.94 4.03
N HIS A 40 -14.73 -2.27 4.07
CA HIS A 40 -14.01 -2.98 5.12
C HIS A 40 -12.50 -2.80 4.91
N VAL A 41 -11.76 -2.57 6.00
CA VAL A 41 -10.32 -2.35 5.99
C VAL A 41 -9.68 -3.22 7.05
N LEU A 42 -8.73 -4.06 6.65
CA LEU A 42 -7.84 -4.72 7.60
C LEU A 42 -6.58 -3.87 7.73
N MET A 43 -6.25 -3.47 8.95
CA MET A 43 -5.00 -2.83 9.29
C MET A 43 -4.05 -3.87 9.87
N ALA A 44 -2.77 -3.79 9.51
CA ALA A 44 -1.71 -4.58 10.12
C ALA A 44 -0.49 -3.72 10.43
N GLY A 45 0.21 -4.03 11.51
CA GLY A 45 1.55 -3.51 11.76
C GLY A 45 2.47 -3.86 10.60
N PHE A 46 3.34 -2.91 10.25
CA PHE A 46 4.36 -3.06 9.21
C PHE A 46 5.72 -2.83 9.83
N GLN A 47 6.77 -3.43 9.25
CA GLN A 47 8.13 -3.23 9.73
C GLN A 47 8.43 -1.74 9.87
N GLU A 48 9.09 -1.37 10.97
CA GLU A 48 9.62 -0.02 11.14
C GLU A 48 10.47 0.36 9.93
N ASP A 49 10.49 1.64 9.59
CA ASP A 49 11.43 2.11 8.58
C ASP A 49 12.88 2.17 9.11
N SER A 50 13.81 2.59 8.26
CA SER A 50 15.23 2.70 8.64
C SER A 50 15.52 3.70 9.77
N LYS A 51 14.53 4.51 10.17
CA LYS A 51 14.60 5.46 11.29
C LYS A 51 13.85 4.97 12.54
N GLY A 52 13.32 3.75 12.54
CA GLY A 52 12.60 3.17 13.66
C GLY A 52 11.18 3.72 13.84
N ARG A 53 10.57 4.26 12.77
CA ARG A 53 9.19 4.77 12.82
C ARG A 53 8.20 3.68 12.47
N ASP A 54 7.14 3.57 13.28
CA ASP A 54 6.03 2.66 13.02
C ASP A 54 5.39 2.92 11.66
N ARG A 55 5.01 1.84 10.99
CA ARG A 55 4.24 1.87 9.75
C ARG A 55 3.07 0.90 9.85
N PHE A 56 2.05 1.18 9.06
CA PHE A 56 0.85 0.36 9.01
C PHE A 56 0.49 0.04 7.56
N LEU A 57 0.10 -1.20 7.33
CA LEU A 57 -0.53 -1.63 6.09
C LEU A 57 -2.04 -1.55 6.21
N HIS A 58 -2.67 -1.04 5.17
CA HIS A 58 -4.11 -1.09 4.96
C HIS A 58 -4.43 -2.03 3.81
N PHE A 59 -5.30 -2.99 4.09
CA PHE A 59 -5.82 -3.94 3.13
C PHE A 59 -7.30 -3.67 2.90
N SER A 60 -7.69 -3.48 1.64
CA SER A 60 -9.09 -3.27 1.28
C SER A 60 -9.36 -3.76 -0.14
N PHE A 61 -10.50 -4.41 -0.36
CA PHE A 61 -10.91 -4.76 -1.72
C PHE A 61 -11.44 -3.53 -2.46
N LEU A 62 -10.97 -3.32 -3.69
CA LEU A 62 -11.48 -2.24 -4.54
C LEU A 62 -12.94 -2.52 -4.93
N PRO A 63 -13.83 -1.51 -4.87
CA PRO A 63 -15.22 -1.67 -5.21
C PRO A 63 -15.40 -1.71 -6.73
N LEU A 64 -15.12 -2.85 -7.34
CA LEU A 64 -15.39 -3.08 -8.75
C LEU A 64 -16.86 -3.46 -8.98
N ASN A 65 -17.32 -3.28 -10.22
CA ASN A 65 -18.61 -3.82 -10.62
C ASN A 65 -18.48 -5.32 -10.87
N ASP A 66 -18.88 -6.11 -9.88
CA ASP A 66 -18.79 -7.58 -9.92
C ASP A 66 -19.56 -8.20 -11.10
N ASP A 67 -20.53 -7.49 -11.70
CA ASP A 67 -21.29 -7.98 -12.85
C ASP A 67 -20.43 -8.08 -14.13
N GLU A 68 -19.35 -7.28 -14.22
CA GLU A 68 -18.44 -7.24 -15.37
C GLU A 68 -17.14 -8.01 -15.11
N ILE A 69 -16.68 -8.03 -13.86
CA ILE A 69 -15.41 -8.64 -13.45
C ILE A 69 -15.69 -9.70 -12.38
N VAL A 70 -16.08 -10.88 -12.84
CA VAL A 70 -16.43 -12.02 -11.98
C VAL A 70 -15.23 -12.92 -11.61
N ALA A 71 -14.17 -12.91 -12.41
CA ALA A 71 -13.09 -13.89 -12.29
C ALA A 71 -12.01 -13.49 -11.27
N ILE A 72 -11.90 -12.20 -10.96
CA ILE A 72 -10.84 -11.66 -10.11
C ILE A 72 -11.41 -10.71 -9.07
N GLN A 73 -10.66 -10.55 -7.99
CA GLN A 73 -10.86 -9.53 -6.98
C GLN A 73 -9.56 -8.76 -6.80
N LEU A 74 -9.67 -7.46 -6.57
CA LEU A 74 -8.51 -6.59 -6.45
C LEU A 74 -8.32 -6.19 -4.99
N LEU A 75 -7.34 -6.80 -4.33
CA LEU A 75 -6.91 -6.42 -2.99
C LEU A 75 -5.91 -5.28 -3.09
N GLN A 76 -6.26 -4.13 -2.54
CA GLN A 76 -5.30 -3.05 -2.35
C GLN A 76 -4.49 -3.30 -1.09
N ILE A 77 -3.17 -3.15 -1.20
CA ILE A 77 -2.21 -3.01 -0.10
C ILE A 77 -1.70 -1.58 -0.14
N TYR A 78 -1.81 -0.87 0.98
CA TYR A 78 -1.52 0.56 1.04
C TYR A 78 -0.76 0.90 2.32
N SER A 79 0.28 1.73 2.23
CA SER A 79 0.98 2.29 3.37
C SER A 79 1.17 3.78 3.17
N THR A 80 0.86 4.58 4.18
CA THR A 80 1.35 5.97 4.25
C THR A 80 2.78 5.93 4.77
N LEU A 81 3.68 6.73 4.18
CA LEU A 81 5.06 6.82 4.66
C LEU A 81 5.14 7.78 5.86
N PRO A 82 5.98 7.48 6.87
CA PRO A 82 5.99 8.19 8.15
C PRO A 82 6.78 9.52 8.10
N PHE A 83 6.59 10.30 7.04
CA PHE A 83 7.18 11.61 6.86
C PHE A 83 6.30 12.51 6.00
N HIS A 84 6.46 13.81 6.20
CA HIS A 84 5.65 14.82 5.52
C HIS A 84 6.41 15.50 4.40
N LEU A 85 5.65 15.93 3.41
CA LEU A 85 6.12 16.79 2.34
C LEU A 85 6.30 18.22 2.87
N GLN A 86 7.52 18.76 2.85
CA GLN A 86 7.74 20.15 3.21
C GLN A 86 7.11 21.12 2.18
N ALA A 87 6.87 22.36 2.62
CA ALA A 87 6.41 23.42 1.72
C ALA A 87 7.39 23.63 0.55
N GLY A 88 6.87 23.63 -0.68
CA GLY A 88 7.67 23.82 -1.90
C GLY A 88 8.36 22.56 -2.44
N ALA A 89 8.37 21.42 -1.73
CA ALA A 89 9.00 20.19 -2.23
C ALA A 89 8.11 19.38 -3.19
N ARG A 90 6.82 19.74 -3.34
CA ARG A 90 5.84 18.96 -4.13
C ARG A 90 6.29 18.66 -5.55
N GLU A 91 6.82 19.65 -6.25
CA GLU A 91 7.26 19.49 -7.64
C GLU A 91 8.47 18.56 -7.75
N GLY A 92 9.45 18.72 -6.86
CA GLY A 92 10.62 17.85 -6.80
C GLY A 92 10.26 16.40 -6.46
N VAL A 93 9.39 16.20 -5.47
CA VAL A 93 8.88 14.86 -5.13
C VAL A 93 8.13 14.27 -6.30
N ALA A 94 7.22 15.00 -6.95
CA ALA A 94 6.48 14.51 -8.12
C ALA A 94 7.42 14.05 -9.25
N ALA A 95 8.47 14.83 -9.55
CA ALA A 95 9.47 14.45 -10.55
C ALA A 95 10.23 13.17 -10.16
N LEU A 96 10.60 13.02 -8.88
CA LEU A 96 11.24 11.81 -8.39
C LEU A 96 10.31 10.59 -8.44
N LEU A 97 9.03 10.74 -8.04
CA LEU A 97 8.06 9.64 -8.07
C LEU A 97 7.84 9.11 -9.49
N LEU A 98 7.84 9.98 -10.50
CA LEU A 98 7.78 9.55 -11.90
C LEU A 98 8.96 8.65 -12.27
N GLU A 99 10.18 8.99 -11.83
CA GLU A 99 11.37 8.20 -12.12
C GLU A 99 11.35 6.86 -11.36
N VAL A 100 11.00 6.89 -10.07
CA VAL A 100 10.93 5.71 -9.20
C VAL A 100 9.88 4.73 -9.70
N ASN A 101 8.68 5.20 -10.05
CA ASN A 101 7.57 4.34 -10.46
C ASN A 101 7.83 3.59 -11.78
N THR A 102 8.80 4.01 -12.60
CA THR A 102 9.21 3.24 -13.79
C THR A 102 10.14 2.06 -13.47
N ARG A 103 10.65 1.97 -12.24
CA ARG A 103 11.58 0.92 -11.78
C ARG A 103 10.95 -0.09 -10.84
N LEU A 104 9.77 0.22 -10.32
CA LEU A 104 9.05 -0.63 -9.39
C LEU A 104 8.46 -1.85 -10.11
N PRO A 105 8.81 -3.09 -9.69
CA PRO A 105 8.20 -4.29 -10.24
C PRO A 105 6.73 -4.45 -9.83
N ILE A 106 6.39 -3.96 -8.65
CA ILE A 106 5.03 -3.93 -8.11
C ILE A 106 4.77 -2.57 -7.47
N GLY A 107 3.50 -2.21 -7.41
CA GLY A 107 3.05 -1.01 -6.72
C GLY A 107 3.53 0.29 -7.36
N HIS A 108 3.23 1.39 -6.67
CA HIS A 108 3.67 2.73 -7.03
C HIS A 108 3.63 3.63 -5.79
N PHE A 109 4.50 4.62 -5.78
CA PHE A 109 4.40 5.74 -4.86
C PHE A 109 3.48 6.82 -5.41
N GLY A 110 2.80 7.52 -4.51
CA GLY A 110 1.94 8.64 -4.84
C GLY A 110 1.89 9.67 -3.71
N VAL A 111 1.23 10.79 -3.99
CA VAL A 111 0.88 11.82 -2.99
C VAL A 111 -0.64 11.90 -2.95
N ASN A 112 -1.24 11.76 -1.77
CA ASN A 112 -2.70 11.87 -1.62
C ASN A 112 -3.15 13.35 -1.58
N GLU A 113 -4.46 13.56 -1.42
CA GLU A 113 -5.05 14.91 -1.38
C GLU A 113 -4.58 15.74 -0.17
N GLU A 114 -4.23 15.06 0.92
CA GLU A 114 -3.72 15.65 2.16
C GLU A 114 -2.21 15.96 2.09
N GLY A 115 -1.55 15.61 0.99
CA GLY A 115 -0.11 15.83 0.79
C GLY A 115 0.77 14.76 1.44
N GLU A 116 0.19 13.66 1.90
CA GLU A 116 0.93 12.52 2.43
C GLU A 116 1.45 11.64 1.28
N ILE A 117 2.67 11.16 1.46
CA ILE A 117 3.31 10.26 0.52
C ILE A 117 2.88 8.84 0.89
N HIS A 118 2.48 8.06 -0.10
CA HIS A 118 2.03 6.68 0.10
C HIS A 118 2.67 5.73 -0.88
N TYR A 119 2.66 4.45 -0.53
CA TYR A 119 3.00 3.34 -1.39
C TYR A 119 1.79 2.42 -1.53
N ARG A 120 1.38 2.14 -2.76
CA ARG A 120 0.15 1.41 -3.07
C ARG A 120 0.41 0.30 -4.09
N TYR A 121 -0.07 -0.90 -3.77
CA TYR A 121 -0.09 -2.04 -4.67
C TYR A 121 -1.50 -2.61 -4.77
N VAL A 122 -1.89 -3.05 -5.97
CA VAL A 122 -3.17 -3.71 -6.21
C VAL A 122 -2.86 -5.14 -6.65
N TYR A 123 -3.10 -6.07 -5.74
CA TYR A 123 -2.91 -7.49 -5.94
C TYR A 123 -4.19 -8.12 -6.49
N SER A 124 -4.07 -8.79 -7.63
CA SER A 124 -5.19 -9.45 -8.30
C SER A 124 -5.28 -10.91 -7.83
N LEU A 125 -6.34 -11.22 -7.12
CA LEU A 125 -6.69 -12.56 -6.67
C LEU A 125 -7.72 -13.17 -7.60
N SER A 126 -7.69 -14.49 -7.76
CA SER A 126 -8.82 -15.18 -8.37
C SER A 126 -10.01 -15.18 -7.42
N ALA A 127 -11.21 -14.86 -7.91
CA ALA A 127 -12.43 -14.85 -7.10
C ALA A 127 -12.82 -16.24 -6.55
N SER A 128 -12.22 -17.32 -7.08
CA SER A 128 -12.45 -18.70 -6.64
C SER A 128 -11.35 -19.23 -5.72
N ARG A 129 -10.28 -18.47 -5.47
CA ARG A 129 -9.18 -18.88 -4.58
C ARG A 129 -9.27 -18.16 -3.24
N THR A 130 -8.86 -18.88 -2.20
CA THR A 130 -8.53 -18.31 -0.89
C THR A 130 -7.09 -17.82 -0.89
N PHE A 131 -6.73 -17.06 0.15
CA PHE A 131 -5.35 -16.70 0.38
C PHE A 131 -4.52 -17.95 0.71
N GLU A 132 -3.34 -18.06 0.09
CA GLU A 132 -2.30 -19.00 0.50
C GLU A 132 -1.29 -18.23 1.35
N SER A 133 -1.00 -18.71 2.57
CA SER A 133 -0.19 -17.98 3.54
C SER A 133 1.18 -17.59 2.99
N ASP A 134 1.88 -18.54 2.36
CA ASP A 134 3.22 -18.31 1.82
C ASP A 134 3.21 -17.25 0.72
N GLU A 135 2.24 -17.29 -0.19
CA GLU A 135 2.09 -16.32 -1.28
C GLU A 135 1.84 -14.90 -0.73
N VAL A 136 0.97 -14.77 0.27
CA VAL A 136 0.70 -13.49 0.92
C VAL A 136 1.95 -12.93 1.57
N LEU A 137 2.66 -13.74 2.36
CA LEU A 137 3.86 -13.28 3.07
C LEU A 137 4.99 -12.92 2.10
N GLU A 138 5.15 -13.64 1.00
CA GLU A 138 6.09 -13.29 -0.07
C GLU A 138 5.73 -11.94 -0.73
N ILE A 139 4.45 -11.71 -1.03
CA ILE A 139 3.98 -10.43 -1.58
C ILE A 139 4.23 -9.28 -0.59
N LEU A 140 3.99 -9.49 0.70
CA LEU A 140 4.24 -8.47 1.72
C LEU A 140 5.73 -8.19 1.90
N THR A 141 6.57 -9.22 1.82
CA THR A 141 8.02 -9.06 1.82
C THR A 141 8.49 -8.25 0.62
N LEU A 142 7.98 -8.56 -0.57
CA LEU A 142 8.29 -7.79 -1.79
C LEU A 142 7.77 -6.34 -1.69
N PHE A 143 6.59 -6.14 -1.13
CA PHE A 143 6.01 -4.81 -0.89
C PHE A 143 6.91 -3.99 0.05
N ALA A 144 7.35 -4.56 1.17
CA ALA A 144 8.27 -3.92 2.10
C ALA A 144 9.59 -3.58 1.46
N TYR A 145 10.22 -4.54 0.79
CA TYR A 145 11.49 -4.32 0.12
C TYR A 145 11.41 -3.16 -0.89
N MET A 146 10.35 -3.10 -1.71
CA MET A 146 10.18 -2.03 -2.69
C MET A 146 9.87 -0.68 -2.04
N CYS A 147 9.11 -0.68 -0.95
CA CYS A 147 8.82 0.52 -0.17
C CYS A 147 10.12 1.10 0.42
N ASP A 148 10.94 0.26 1.04
CA ASP A 148 12.19 0.67 1.68
C ASP A 148 13.25 1.11 0.69
N MET A 149 13.38 0.38 -0.43
CA MET A 149 14.39 0.66 -1.46
C MET A 149 14.32 2.10 -2.01
N PHE A 150 13.14 2.70 -2.07
CA PHE A 150 12.97 4.07 -2.57
C PHE A 150 12.45 5.06 -1.53
N GLY A 151 11.92 4.59 -0.39
CA GLY A 151 11.35 5.44 0.65
C GLY A 151 12.35 6.48 1.15
N GLU A 152 13.61 6.10 1.37
CA GLU A 152 14.66 7.02 1.82
C GLU A 152 14.97 8.11 0.79
N HIS A 153 15.06 7.73 -0.49
CA HIS A 153 15.30 8.68 -1.58
C HIS A 153 14.16 9.70 -1.71
N ILE A 154 12.93 9.24 -1.51
CA ILE A 154 11.75 10.10 -1.52
C ILE A 154 11.76 11.03 -0.31
N GLU A 155 12.12 10.52 0.88
CA GLU A 155 12.21 11.32 2.09
C GLU A 155 13.26 12.44 1.97
N LEU A 156 14.42 12.18 1.36
CA LEU A 156 15.46 13.20 1.15
C LEU A 156 14.94 14.41 0.35
N VAL A 157 14.12 14.17 -0.67
CA VAL A 157 13.53 15.25 -1.46
C VAL A 157 12.33 15.87 -0.72
N ALA A 158 11.51 15.04 -0.07
CA ALA A 158 10.32 15.49 0.66
C ALA A 158 10.67 16.37 1.87
N SER A 159 11.80 16.12 2.51
CA SER A 159 12.35 16.90 3.64
C SER A 159 13.15 18.13 3.19
N GLY A 160 13.54 18.22 1.91
CA GLY A 160 14.40 19.28 1.39
C GLY A 160 15.90 19.06 1.58
N GLU A 161 16.30 17.92 2.13
CA GLU A 161 17.71 17.57 2.32
C GLU A 161 18.44 17.38 0.98
N ALA A 162 17.73 16.99 -0.07
CA ALA A 162 18.27 16.83 -1.42
C ALA A 162 17.37 17.45 -2.49
N LYS A 163 17.99 17.85 -3.62
CA LYS A 163 17.24 18.22 -4.83
C LYS A 163 16.84 16.98 -5.62
N ALA A 164 15.67 17.01 -6.22
CA ALA A 164 15.15 15.89 -7.02
C ALA A 164 16.10 15.48 -8.14
N GLU A 165 16.72 16.43 -8.83
CA GLU A 165 17.63 16.14 -9.95
C GLU A 165 18.86 15.33 -9.50
N GLN A 166 19.37 15.59 -8.30
CA GLN A 166 20.53 14.90 -7.76
C GLN A 166 20.20 13.43 -7.44
N VAL A 167 19.04 13.20 -6.82
CA VAL A 167 18.56 11.86 -6.48
C VAL A 167 18.19 11.07 -7.74
N ILE A 168 17.51 11.70 -8.69
CA ILE A 168 17.18 11.08 -10.00
C ILE A 168 18.45 10.65 -10.73
N GLN A 169 19.51 11.46 -10.69
CA GLN A 169 20.78 11.12 -11.32
C GLN A 169 21.44 9.90 -10.67
N SER A 170 21.41 9.78 -9.33
CA SER A 170 21.96 8.61 -8.64
C SER A 170 21.16 7.33 -8.88
N LEU A 171 19.86 7.43 -9.17
CA LEU A 171 19.02 6.28 -9.53
C LEU A 171 19.21 5.78 -10.97
N ARG A 172 20.04 6.47 -11.78
CA ARG A 172 20.34 6.13 -13.17
C ARG A 172 21.76 5.59 -13.38
N SER A 173 22.65 5.80 -12.42
CA SER A 173 24.03 5.30 -12.42
C SER A 173 24.11 3.87 -11.90
#